data_AF-A0A926EJW0-F1
#
_entry.id   AF-A0A926EJW0-F1
#
_cell.length_a   1.000
_cell.length_b   1.000
_cell.length_c   1.000
_cell.angle_alpha   90.00
_cell.angle_beta   90.00
_cell.angle_gamma   90.00
#
_symmetry.space_group_name_H-M   'P 1'
#
loop_
_entity.id
_entity.type
_entity.pdbx_description
1 polymer ?
#
loop_
_entity_poly.entity_id
_entity_poly.type
_entity_poly.pdbx_seq_one_letter_code
_entity_poly.pdbx_strand_id
1 'polypeptide(L)'
;GMSKLITKFSNYHLLIIDEWLLHDLTEEDVRFIFELTEKRYDCHSTIFCTQYKPKEWYTRLGGGTMADAILDRIIHNAIWLETGSTNMRKLFSGQ
;
A
#
# COMPACT_ATOMS: atom_id res chain seq x y z
N GLY A 1 -9.40 -11.17 -15.09
CA GLY A 1 -10.05 -11.62 -13.84
C GLY A 1 -9.09 -11.42 -12.69
N MET A 2 -9.61 -11.03 -11.52
CA MET A 2 -8.81 -10.63 -10.34
C MET A 2 -7.72 -11.64 -9.96
N SER A 3 -8.03 -12.94 -9.94
CA SER A 3 -7.06 -14.00 -9.61
C SER A 3 -5.80 -14.00 -10.51
N LYS A 4 -5.94 -13.66 -11.79
CA LYS A 4 -4.78 -13.51 -12.71
C LYS A 4 -3.91 -12.31 -12.33
N LEU A 5 -4.52 -11.20 -11.91
CA LEU A 5 -3.80 -10.01 -11.48
C LEU A 5 -3.08 -10.24 -10.16
N ILE A 6 -3.75 -10.84 -9.18
CA ILE A 6 -3.13 -11.22 -7.89
C ILE A 6 -1.91 -12.11 -8.15
N THR A 7 -2.05 -13.16 -8.97
CA THR A 7 -0.94 -14.06 -9.29
C THR A 7 0.20 -13.30 -9.98
N LYS A 8 -0.12 -12.46 -10.96
CA LYS A 8 0.88 -11.65 -11.66
C LYS A 8 1.64 -10.71 -10.71
N PHE A 9 0.93 -9.98 -9.86
CA PHE A 9 1.51 -8.97 -8.99
C PHE A 9 2.23 -9.58 -7.77
N SER A 10 1.82 -10.77 -7.34
CA SER A 10 2.51 -11.49 -6.24
C SER A 10 3.90 -11.99 -6.64
N ASN A 11 4.12 -12.24 -7.94
CA ASN A 11 5.38 -12.81 -8.45
C ASN A 11 6.46 -11.77 -8.75
N TYR A 12 6.16 -10.47 -8.66
CA TYR A 12 7.20 -9.46 -8.82
C TYR A 12 8.11 -9.45 -7.58
N HIS A 13 9.42 -9.59 -7.81
CA HIS A 13 10.43 -9.47 -6.76
C HIS A 13 10.35 -8.14 -6.00
N LEU A 14 10.05 -7.06 -6.73
CA LEU A 14 9.76 -5.74 -6.18
C LEU A 14 8.46 -5.22 -6.78
N LEU A 15 7.49 -4.90 -5.92
CA LEU A 15 6.24 -4.24 -6.31
C LEU A 15 6.19 -2.86 -5.66
N ILE A 16 5.88 -1.84 -6.45
CA ILE A 16 5.70 -0.47 -5.97
C ILE A 16 4.22 -0.12 -6.13
N ILE A 17 3.60 0.31 -5.04
CA ILE A 17 2.23 0.79 -5.00
C ILE A 17 2.31 2.28 -4.68
N ASP A 18 2.11 3.09 -5.72
CA ASP A 18 2.03 4.53 -5.59
C ASP A 18 0.64 4.96 -5.12
N GLU A 19 0.55 6.16 -4.55
CA GLU A 19 -0.71 6.77 -4.08
C GLU A 19 -1.50 5.89 -3.09
N TRP A 20 -0.79 5.15 -2.24
CA TRP A 20 -1.38 4.25 -1.25
C TRP A 20 -2.39 4.96 -0.35
N LEU A 21 -3.64 4.51 -0.43
CA LEU A 21 -4.82 5.00 0.30
C LEU A 21 -5.20 6.46 0.00
N LEU A 22 -4.78 7.00 -1.16
CA LEU A 22 -5.18 8.34 -1.63
C LEU A 22 -6.69 8.49 -1.75
N HIS A 23 -7.34 7.47 -2.30
CA HIS A 23 -8.78 7.42 -2.50
C HIS A 23 -9.43 6.38 -1.59
N ASP A 24 -10.73 6.55 -1.36
CA ASP A 24 -11.53 5.56 -0.65
C ASP A 24 -11.57 4.26 -1.45
N LEU A 25 -11.47 3.14 -0.73
CA LEU A 25 -11.46 1.81 -1.31
C LEU A 25 -12.83 1.18 -1.23
N THR A 26 -13.22 0.45 -2.27
CA THR A 26 -14.38 -0.44 -2.22
C THR A 26 -14.05 -1.71 -1.44
N GLU A 27 -15.07 -2.46 -1.03
CA GLU A 27 -14.87 -3.76 -0.36
C GLU A 27 -14.08 -4.74 -1.25
N GLU A 28 -14.30 -4.69 -2.57
CA GLU A 28 -13.55 -5.49 -3.55
C GLU A 28 -12.07 -5.10 -3.58
N ASP A 29 -11.75 -3.80 -3.51
CA ASP A 29 -10.38 -3.31 -3.46
C ASP A 29 -9.67 -3.75 -2.17
N VAL A 30 -10.34 -3.63 -1.02
CA VAL A 30 -9.79 -4.07 0.28
C VAL A 30 -9.51 -5.57 0.26
N ARG A 31 -10.43 -6.36 -0.29
CA ARG A 31 -10.24 -7.81 -0.45
C ARG A 31 -9.10 -8.13 -1.41
N PHE A 32 -8.99 -7.42 -2.53
CA PHE A 32 -7.90 -7.59 -3.48
C PHE A 32 -6.54 -7.30 -2.82
N ILE A 33 -6.46 -6.21 -2.06
CA ILE A 33 -5.27 -5.82 -1.30
C ILE A 33 -4.91 -6.90 -0.30
N PHE A 34 -5.88 -7.43 0.46
CA PHE A 34 -5.65 -8.51 1.41
C PHE A 34 -5.07 -9.76 0.74
N GLU A 35 -5.68 -10.23 -0.35
CA GLU A 35 -5.19 -11.42 -1.06
C GLU A 35 -3.79 -11.18 -1.66
N LEU A 36 -3.50 -9.96 -2.11
CA LEU A 36 -2.19 -9.59 -2.63
C LEU A 36 -1.13 -9.49 -1.52
N THR A 37 -1.42 -8.86 -0.40
CA THR A 37 -0.48 -8.72 0.73
C THR A 37 -0.20 -10.06 1.38
N GLU A 38 -1.22 -10.93 1.51
CA GLU A 38 -1.06 -12.30 1.99
C GLU A 38 -0.05 -13.09 1.15
N LYS A 39 -0.20 -13.08 -0.19
CA LYS A 39 0.71 -13.82 -1.07
C LYS A 39 2.13 -13.25 -1.12
N ARG A 40 2.31 -11.98 -0.76
CA ARG A 40 3.61 -11.31 -0.79
C ARG A 40 4.30 -11.32 0.57
N TYR A 41 3.56 -11.58 1.65
CA TYR A 41 4.07 -11.62 3.00
C TYR A 41 5.22 -12.62 3.10
N ASP A 42 6.36 -12.14 3.61
CA ASP A 42 7.61 -12.90 3.78
C ASP A 42 8.20 -13.54 2.50
N CYS A 43 7.72 -13.13 1.31
CA CYS A 43 8.15 -13.69 0.02
C CYS A 43 8.89 -12.66 -0.85
N HIS A 44 8.31 -11.48 -1.05
CA HIS A 44 8.84 -10.44 -1.95
C HIS A 44 8.64 -9.03 -1.37
N SER A 45 9.58 -8.12 -1.65
CA SER A 45 9.54 -6.75 -1.12
C SER A 45 8.46 -5.90 -1.79
N THR A 46 7.75 -5.09 -1.00
CA THR A 46 6.73 -4.16 -1.50
C THR A 46 6.98 -2.76 -0.96
N ILE A 47 6.98 -1.77 -1.84
CA ILE A 47 7.12 -0.35 -1.48
C ILE A 47 5.75 0.30 -1.59
N PHE A 48 5.31 0.94 -0.51
CA PHE A 48 4.08 1.72 -0.46
C PHE A 48 4.44 3.20 -0.39
N CYS A 49 4.02 3.98 -1.37
CA CYS A 49 4.18 5.43 -1.37
C CYS A 49 2.86 6.07 -0.92
N THR A 50 2.87 6.81 0.18
CA THR A 50 1.65 7.42 0.73
C THR A 50 1.90 8.86 1.16
N GLN A 51 0.81 9.63 1.24
CA GLN A 51 0.79 10.95 1.86
C GLN A 51 0.25 10.91 3.30
N TYR A 52 -0.23 9.74 3.75
CA TYR A 52 -0.87 9.58 5.06
C TYR A 52 0.03 8.90 6.07
N LYS A 53 -0.15 9.29 7.34
CA LYS A 53 0.57 8.66 8.44
C LYS A 53 0.02 7.24 8.68
N PRO A 54 0.84 6.31 9.19
CA PRO A 54 0.41 4.91 9.40
C PRO A 54 -0.85 4.77 10.27
N LYS A 55 -1.00 5.66 11.26
CA LYS A 55 -2.18 5.74 12.13
C LYS A 55 -3.51 5.99 11.40
N GLU A 56 -3.46 6.53 10.18
CA GLU A 56 -4.66 6.82 9.38
C GLU A 56 -5.05 5.64 8.48
N TRP A 57 -4.16 4.66 8.29
CA TRP A 57 -4.36 3.59 7.32
C TRP A 57 -5.48 2.65 7.73
N TYR A 58 -5.64 2.36 9.03
CA TYR A 58 -6.72 1.50 9.53
C TYR A 58 -8.10 2.01 9.13
N THR A 59 -8.36 3.30 9.37
CA THR A 59 -9.63 3.94 9.00
C THR A 59 -9.80 4.02 7.49
N ARG A 60 -8.74 4.28 6.73
CA ARG A 60 -8.77 4.36 5.25
C ARG A 60 -9.00 3.01 4.57
N LEU A 61 -8.66 1.91 5.23
CA LEU A 61 -8.99 0.55 4.79
C LEU A 61 -10.44 0.14 5.15
N GLY A 62 -11.23 1.03 5.74
CA GLY A 62 -12.59 0.74 6.21
C GLY A 62 -12.67 0.14 7.62
N GLY A 63 -11.54 -0.09 8.27
CA GLY A 63 -11.46 -0.70 9.60
C GLY A 63 -11.85 -2.18 9.66
N GLY A 64 -12.00 -2.70 10.87
CA GLY A 64 -12.38 -4.07 11.15
C GLY A 64 -11.27 -5.09 10.87
N THR A 65 -11.64 -6.37 10.94
CA THR A 65 -10.69 -7.50 10.87
C THR A 65 -9.85 -7.51 9.60
N MET A 66 -10.41 -7.09 8.47
CA MET A 66 -9.67 -7.05 7.19
C MET A 66 -8.58 -5.98 7.21
N ALA A 67 -8.88 -4.78 7.73
CA ALA A 67 -7.89 -3.72 7.86
C ALA A 67 -6.76 -4.14 8.81
N ASP A 68 -7.08 -4.72 9.97
CA ASP A 68 -6.07 -5.24 10.91
C ASP A 68 -5.17 -6.28 10.23
N ALA A 69 -5.78 -7.24 9.53
CA ALA A 69 -5.04 -8.30 8.85
C ALA A 69 -4.12 -7.77 7.75
N ILE A 70 -4.55 -6.77 6.98
CA ILE A 70 -3.71 -6.11 5.97
C ILE A 70 -2.55 -5.37 6.64
N LEU A 71 -2.84 -4.59 7.68
CA LEU A 71 -1.84 -3.78 8.36
C LEU A 71 -0.79 -4.63 9.07
N ASP A 72 -1.17 -5.73 9.70
CA ASP A 72 -0.22 -6.68 10.30
C ASP A 72 0.81 -7.15 9.26
N ARG A 73 0.37 -7.51 8.05
CA ARG A 73 1.26 -7.99 6.99
C ARG A 73 2.18 -6.91 6.44
N ILE A 74 1.69 -5.68 6.34
CA ILE A 74 2.46 -4.57 5.78
C ILE A 74 3.44 -4.00 6.82
N ILE A 75 2.98 -3.77 8.05
CA ILE A 75 3.71 -3.02 9.08
C ILE A 75 4.73 -3.89 9.81
N HIS A 76 4.46 -5.18 10.02
CA HIS A 76 5.29 -6.04 10.87
C HIS A 76 6.78 -6.04 10.46
N ASN A 77 7.06 -6.02 9.15
CA ASN A 77 8.41 -5.98 8.60
C ASN A 77 8.70 -4.70 7.79
N ALA A 78 7.98 -3.61 8.07
CA ALA A 78 8.15 -2.36 7.35
C ALA A 78 9.41 -1.59 7.75
N ILE A 79 10.06 -0.99 6.75
CA ILE A 79 11.04 0.08 6.94
C ILE A 79 10.37 1.40 6.55
N TRP A 80 10.40 2.37 7.46
CA TRP A 80 9.80 3.69 7.23
C TRP A 80 10.83 4.67 6.66
N LEU A 81 10.48 5.31 5.54
CA LEU A 81 11.28 6.34 4.90
C LEU A 81 10.47 7.63 4.81
N GLU A 82 10.93 8.68 5.50
CA GLU A 82 10.31 10.01 5.41
C GLU A 82 10.99 10.85 4.32
N THR A 83 10.20 11.30 3.33
CA THR A 83 10.69 12.05 2.16
C THR A 83 10.70 13.56 2.36
N GLY A 84 10.39 14.04 3.57
CA GLY A 84 10.32 15.45 3.92
C GLY A 84 9.04 16.14 3.44
N SER A 85 9.06 17.47 3.42
CA SER A 85 7.89 18.32 3.12
C SER A 85 8.03 19.16 1.86
N THR A 86 9.08 18.93 1.07
CA THR A 86 9.37 19.75 -0.13
C THR A 86 8.44 19.36 -1.27
N ASN A 87 7.65 20.32 -1.74
CA ASN A 87 6.86 20.13 -2.95
C ASN A 87 7.77 20.27 -4.19
N MET A 88 8.14 19.14 -4.78
CA MET A 88 9.03 19.12 -5.95
C MET A 88 8.37 19.75 -7.19
N ARG A 89 7.04 19.62 -7.37
CA ARG A 89 6.35 20.25 -8.51
C ARG A 89 6.48 21.78 -8.47
N LYS A 90 6.29 22.38 -7.29
CA LYS A 90 6.46 23.83 -7.07
C LYS A 90 7.90 24.28 -7.29
N LEU A 91 8.87 23.47 -6.86
CA LEU A 91 10.29 23.76 -7.04
C LEU A 91 10.67 23.83 -8.53
N PHE A 92 10.17 22.89 -9.33
CA PHE A 92 10.49 22.83 -10.77
C PHE A 92 9.58 23.70 -11.64
N SER A 93 8.40 24.12 -11.18
CA SER A 93 7.54 25.04 -11.94
C SER A 93 8.06 26.48 -12.00
N GLY A 94 9.06 26.82 -11.19
CA GLY A 94 9.71 28.14 -11.17
C GLY A 94 11.02 28.21 -11.96
N GLN A 95 11.37 27.14 -12.71
CA GLN A 95 12.48 27.11 -13.66
C GLN A 95 11.99 27.32 -15.09
#